data_AF-A0A9W9KEI0-F1
#
_entry.id   AF-A0A9W9KEI0-F1
#
_cell.length_a   1.000
_cell.length_b   1.000
_cell.length_c   1.000
_cell.angle_alpha   90.00
_cell.angle_beta   90.00
_cell.angle_gamma   90.00
#
_symmetry.space_group_name_H-M   'P 1'
#
loop_
_entity.id
_entity.type
_entity.pdbx_description
1 polymer ?
#
loop_
_entity_poly.entity_id
_entity_poly.type
_entity_poly.pdbx_seq_one_letter_code
_entity_poly.pdbx_strand_id
1 'polypeptide(L)'
;MSLKNLLEKEIGLLTDGLKGQSSSDHQYPRNLTVGNFCDFITLPTLVYELEYPRTERVDWTYVAEKTAATFGTILVMIVVSQHWIYPVVMSALRMKEEGLTVEQRLQEFPWVLSDLLFPFMMEYLLAFYVIWECVVSNLPIDIL
;
A
#
# COMPACT_ATOMS: atom_id res chain seq x y z
N MET A 1 17.27 31.30 38.10
CA MET A 1 16.42 31.21 36.90
C MET A 1 14.97 31.40 37.36
N SER A 2 14.30 32.47 36.93
CA SER A 2 12.93 32.78 37.37
C SER A 2 11.93 31.87 36.65
N LEU A 3 10.87 31.42 37.35
CA LEU A 3 9.79 30.59 36.79
C LEU A 3 9.20 31.18 35.50
N LYS A 4 9.10 32.51 35.43
CA LYS A 4 8.60 33.24 34.24
C LYS A 4 9.45 32.96 33.00
N ASN A 5 10.77 33.03 33.13
CA ASN A 5 11.69 32.79 32.02
C ASN A 5 11.66 31.33 31.56
N LEU A 6 11.33 30.40 32.47
CA LEU A 6 11.13 28.99 32.10
C LEU A 6 9.85 28.82 31.28
N LEU A 7 8.74 29.40 31.74
CA LEU A 7 7.46 29.36 31.03
C LEU A 7 7.54 30.02 29.65
N GLU A 8 8.19 31.17 29.53
CA GLU A 8 8.41 31.84 28.24
C GLU A 8 9.22 30.96 27.28
N LYS A 9 10.22 30.24 27.79
CA LYS A 9 11.01 29.31 26.99
C LYS A 9 10.18 28.11 26.52
N GLU A 10 9.37 27.51 27.40
CA GLU A 10 8.48 26.39 27.06
C GLU A 10 7.43 26.81 26.02
N ILE A 11 6.82 27.98 26.20
CA ILE A 11 5.85 28.54 25.22
C ILE A 11 6.52 28.75 23.87
N GLY A 12 7.76 29.27 23.84
CA GLY A 12 8.53 29.43 22.61
C GLY A 12 8.79 28.09 21.91
N LEU A 13 9.25 27.09 22.67
CA LEU A 13 9.52 25.74 22.14
C LEU A 13 8.26 25.08 21.57
N LEU A 14 7.13 25.18 22.27
CA LEU A 14 5.86 24.64 21.79
C LEU A 14 5.36 25.39 20.56
N THR A 15 5.53 26.71 20.50
CA THR A 15 5.13 27.53 19.35
C THR A 15 5.95 27.18 18.11
N ASP A 16 7.25 26.97 18.26
CA ASP A 16 8.12 26.51 17.17
C ASP A 16 7.78 25.07 16.74
N GLY A 17 7.49 24.19 17.70
CA GLY A 17 7.02 22.83 17.41
C GLY A 17 5.69 22.79 16.64
N LEU A 18 4.76 23.70 16.93
CA LEU A 18 3.47 23.81 16.25
C LEU A 18 3.58 24.39 14.83
N LYS A 19 4.60 25.21 14.55
CA LYS A 19 4.85 25.72 13.19
C LYS A 19 5.33 24.64 12.23
N GLY A 20 6.08 23.66 12.74
CA GLY A 20 6.66 22.59 11.92
C GLY A 20 7.43 23.14 10.70
N GLN A 21 7.38 22.41 9.58
CA GLN A 21 7.95 22.82 8.29
C GLN A 21 6.96 23.61 7.40
N SER A 22 5.85 24.11 7.97
CA SER A 22 4.74 24.69 7.21
C SER A 22 4.97 26.15 6.81
N SER A 23 4.58 26.50 5.56
CA SER A 23 4.29 27.87 5.16
C SER A 23 3.19 28.49 6.05
N SER A 24 3.12 29.83 6.13
CA SER A 24 2.29 30.58 7.09
C SER A 24 0.78 30.34 7.03
N ASP A 25 0.29 29.64 6.00
CA ASP A 25 -1.13 29.45 5.76
C ASP A 25 -1.67 28.11 6.31
N HIS A 26 -0.83 27.07 6.39
CA HIS A 26 -1.19 25.73 6.88
C HIS A 26 -0.72 25.45 8.32
N GLN A 27 -0.51 26.49 9.12
CA GLN A 27 -0.11 26.34 10.52
C GLN A 27 -1.31 26.08 11.42
N TYR A 28 -1.06 25.43 12.55
CA TYR A 28 -2.05 25.32 13.63
C TYR A 28 -2.57 26.73 14.00
N PRO A 29 -3.89 26.95 14.18
CA PRO A 29 -4.99 25.97 14.15
C PRO A 29 -5.68 25.81 12.78
N ARG A 30 -5.23 26.52 11.74
CA ARG A 30 -5.91 26.58 10.43
C ARG A 30 -5.85 25.27 9.65
N ASN A 31 -4.94 24.36 9.98
CA ASN A 31 -4.80 23.05 9.33
C ASN A 31 -5.83 22.00 9.78
N LEU A 32 -6.59 22.24 10.84
CA LEU A 32 -7.57 21.30 11.40
C LEU A 32 -8.91 21.36 10.64
N THR A 33 -8.86 21.08 9.34
CA THR A 33 -10.05 20.99 8.47
C THR A 33 -10.30 19.53 8.09
N VAL A 34 -11.57 19.19 7.84
CA VAL A 34 -11.93 17.85 7.33
C VAL A 34 -11.31 17.60 5.96
N GLY A 35 -11.12 18.65 5.16
CA GLY A 35 -10.40 18.57 3.87
C GLY A 35 -9.00 18.01 4.04
N ASN A 36 -8.15 18.67 4.84
CA ASN A 36 -6.78 18.23 5.07
C ASN A 36 -6.69 16.80 5.64
N PHE A 37 -7.69 16.36 6.40
CA PHE A 37 -7.78 15.00 6.91
C PHE A 37 -8.12 13.98 5.81
N CYS A 38 -9.07 14.29 4.92
CA CYS A 38 -9.38 13.47 3.76
C CYS A 38 -8.16 13.36 2.83
N ASP A 39 -7.45 14.45 2.60
CA ASP A 39 -6.24 14.48 1.77
C ASP A 39 -5.18 13.53 2.33
N PHE A 40 -4.91 13.63 3.64
CA PHE A 40 -3.97 12.76 4.33
C PHE A 40 -4.30 11.27 4.21
N ILE A 41 -5.59 10.90 4.32
CA ILE A 41 -6.02 9.49 4.19
C ILE A 41 -5.74 8.95 2.79
N THR A 42 -5.91 9.79 1.78
CA THR A 42 -5.70 9.36 0.40
C THR A 42 -4.22 9.21 0.08
N LEU A 43 -3.35 10.06 0.62
CA LEU A 43 -1.91 10.02 0.38
C LEU A 43 -1.28 8.71 0.88
N PRO A 44 -0.29 8.15 0.16
CA PRO A 44 0.31 6.87 0.52
C PRO A 44 1.43 7.10 1.56
N THR A 45 1.17 7.91 2.58
CA THR A 45 2.12 8.31 3.62
C THR A 45 1.57 7.99 5.00
N LEU A 46 2.40 7.45 5.89
CA LEU A 46 1.99 7.09 7.25
C LEU A 46 2.23 8.21 8.27
N VAL A 47 2.95 9.26 7.88
CA VAL A 47 3.32 10.38 8.74
C VAL A 47 2.59 11.62 8.23
N TYR A 48 1.81 12.25 9.12
CA TYR A 48 1.14 13.50 8.81
C TYR A 48 2.15 14.65 8.79
N GLU A 49 2.20 15.37 7.68
CA GLU A 49 2.95 16.62 7.53
C GLU A 49 1.97 17.75 7.23
N LEU A 50 2.28 18.97 7.70
CA LEU A 50 1.42 20.14 7.51
C LEU A 50 1.33 20.56 6.04
N GLU A 51 2.39 20.30 5.27
CA GLU A 51 2.50 20.67 3.86
C GLU A 51 3.24 19.56 3.12
N TYR A 52 2.58 18.95 2.14
CA TYR A 52 3.17 17.93 1.27
C TYR A 52 3.64 18.55 -0.04
N PRO A 53 4.78 18.10 -0.60
CA PRO A 53 5.23 18.57 -1.91
C PRO A 53 4.21 18.15 -2.99
N ARG A 54 3.53 19.13 -3.61
CA ARG A 54 2.55 18.92 -4.69
C ARG A 54 3.21 19.01 -6.07
N THR A 55 2.67 18.30 -7.05
CA THR A 55 3.14 18.42 -8.45
C THR A 55 2.34 19.50 -9.16
N GLU A 56 2.96 20.26 -10.06
CA GLU A 56 2.28 21.39 -10.73
C GLU A 56 1.29 20.95 -11.83
N ARG A 57 1.46 19.73 -12.37
CA ARG A 57 0.70 19.23 -13.52
C ARG A 57 0.56 17.71 -13.48
N VAL A 58 -0.67 17.24 -13.70
CA VAL A 58 -0.98 15.82 -13.92
C VAL A 58 -0.70 15.44 -15.36
N ASP A 59 0.23 14.51 -15.57
CA ASP A 59 0.43 13.86 -16.87
C ASP A 59 -0.57 12.70 -17.04
N TRP A 60 -1.69 12.98 -17.72
CA TRP A 60 -2.73 11.99 -17.99
C TRP A 60 -2.26 10.82 -18.84
N THR A 61 -1.22 11.00 -19.65
CA THR A 61 -0.63 9.91 -20.45
C THR A 61 0.07 8.91 -19.53
N TYR A 62 0.82 9.43 -18.56
CA TYR A 62 1.48 8.62 -17.53
C TYR A 62 0.45 7.85 -16.70
N VAL A 63 -0.62 8.52 -16.26
CA VAL A 63 -1.71 7.88 -15.50
C VAL A 63 -2.38 6.78 -16.32
N ALA A 64 -2.66 7.02 -17.61
CA ALA A 64 -3.29 6.03 -18.49
C ALA A 64 -2.38 4.83 -18.74
N GLU A 65 -1.09 5.03 -19.02
CA GLU A 65 -0.10 3.97 -19.23
C GLU A 65 -0.03 3.05 -18.01
N LYS A 66 0.12 3.65 -16.84
CA LYS A 66 0.23 2.91 -15.59
C LYS A 66 -1.08 2.24 -15.18
N THR A 67 -2.23 2.84 -15.48
CA THR A 67 -3.55 2.19 -15.29
C THR A 67 -3.69 0.96 -16.18
N ALA A 68 -3.29 1.05 -17.45
CA ALA A 68 -3.28 -0.08 -18.36
C ALA A 68 -2.31 -1.17 -17.88
N ALA A 69 -1.14 -0.80 -17.36
CA ALA A 69 -0.20 -1.72 -16.73
C ALA A 69 -0.83 -2.46 -15.54
N THR A 70 -1.58 -1.76 -14.66
CA THR A 70 -2.31 -2.38 -13.55
C THR A 70 -3.28 -3.46 -14.03
N PHE A 71 -4.15 -3.13 -14.99
CA PHE A 71 -5.11 -4.08 -15.51
C PHE A 71 -4.42 -5.25 -16.23
N GLY A 72 -3.37 -4.97 -16.99
CA GLY A 72 -2.54 -5.99 -17.63
C GLY A 72 -1.95 -6.96 -16.61
N THR A 73 -1.37 -6.46 -15.53
CA THR A 73 -0.81 -7.30 -14.47
C THR A 73 -1.89 -8.11 -13.75
N ILE A 74 -3.05 -7.53 -13.44
CA ILE A 74 -4.17 -8.26 -12.84
C ILE A 74 -4.64 -9.40 -13.76
N LEU A 75 -4.73 -9.16 -15.07
CA LEU A 75 -5.09 -10.21 -16.03
C LEU A 75 -4.05 -11.32 -16.07
N VAL A 76 -2.76 -10.99 -16.02
CA VAL A 76 -1.68 -11.99 -15.93
C VAL A 76 -1.82 -12.82 -14.65
N MET A 77 -2.06 -12.19 -13.51
CA MET A 77 -2.32 -12.88 -12.23
C MET A 77 -3.52 -13.83 -12.35
N ILE A 78 -4.63 -13.39 -12.94
CA ILE A 78 -5.79 -14.26 -13.18
C ILE A 78 -5.40 -15.48 -14.03
N VAL A 79 -4.67 -15.30 -15.13
CA VAL A 79 -4.26 -16.40 -16.01
C VAL A 79 -3.38 -17.40 -15.26
N VAL A 80 -2.44 -16.91 -14.46
CA VAL A 80 -1.50 -17.71 -13.65
C VAL A 80 -2.26 -18.54 -12.62
N SER A 81 -3.13 -17.88 -11.87
CA SER A 81 -3.99 -18.54 -10.89
C SER A 81 -4.87 -19.63 -11.53
N GLN A 82 -5.42 -19.38 -12.72
CA GLN A 82 -6.27 -20.36 -13.42
C GLN A 82 -5.49 -21.56 -13.97
N HIS A 83 -4.29 -21.35 -14.53
CA HIS A 83 -3.55 -22.43 -15.21
C HIS A 83 -2.62 -23.21 -14.28
N TRP A 84 -2.08 -22.58 -13.23
CA TRP A 84 -1.02 -23.17 -12.41
C TRP A 84 -1.49 -23.46 -10.98
N ILE A 85 -2.29 -22.59 -10.37
CA ILE A 85 -2.74 -22.76 -8.98
C ILE A 85 -3.98 -23.66 -8.91
N TYR A 86 -4.99 -23.35 -9.72
CA TYR A 86 -6.28 -24.05 -9.70
C TYR A 86 -6.19 -25.58 -9.88
N PRO A 87 -5.47 -26.15 -10.87
CA PRO A 87 -5.44 -27.60 -11.04
C PRO A 87 -4.76 -28.34 -9.88
N VAL A 88 -3.73 -27.73 -9.27
CA VAL A 88 -3.03 -28.30 -8.11
C VAL A 88 -3.94 -28.32 -6.89
N VAL A 89 -4.65 -27.22 -6.64
CA VAL A 89 -5.65 -27.13 -5.56
C VAL A 89 -6.77 -28.14 -5.77
N MET A 90 -7.29 -28.29 -6.99
CA MET A 90 -8.33 -29.27 -7.29
C MET A 90 -7.86 -30.71 -7.05
N SER A 91 -6.60 -31.02 -7.39
CA SER A 91 -6.01 -32.33 -7.11
C SER A 91 -5.93 -32.59 -5.61
N ALA A 92 -5.49 -31.60 -4.83
CA ALA A 92 -5.45 -31.68 -3.37
C ALA A 92 -6.85 -31.80 -2.72
N LEU A 93 -7.86 -31.16 -3.30
CA LEU A 93 -9.26 -31.29 -2.85
C LEU A 93 -9.82 -32.68 -3.13
N ARG A 94 -9.57 -33.25 -4.31
CA ARG A 94 -9.99 -34.63 -4.63
C ARG A 94 -9.39 -35.65 -3.67
N MET A 95 -8.10 -35.51 -3.34
CA MET A 95 -7.44 -36.35 -2.32
C MET A 95 -8.10 -36.26 -0.94
N LYS A 96 -8.65 -35.09 -0.59
CA LYS A 96 -9.40 -34.90 0.66
C LYS A 96 -10.79 -35.54 0.59
N GLU A 97 -11.49 -35.44 -0.55
CA GLU A 97 -12.84 -35.98 -0.76
C GLU A 97 -12.88 -37.51 -0.86
N GLU A 98 -11.86 -38.12 -1.46
CA GLU A 98 -11.71 -39.57 -1.58
C GLU A 98 -11.40 -40.27 -0.24
N GLY A 99 -11.27 -39.50 0.86
CA GLY A 99 -11.13 -40.04 2.21
C GLY A 99 -9.75 -40.64 2.50
N LEU A 100 -8.72 -40.24 1.76
CA LEU A 100 -7.35 -40.71 1.97
C LEU A 100 -6.91 -40.47 3.43
N THR A 101 -6.27 -41.49 4.01
CA THR A 101 -5.74 -41.45 5.38
C THR A 101 -4.74 -40.28 5.52
N VAL A 102 -4.72 -39.63 6.68
CA VAL A 102 -3.89 -38.44 6.95
C VAL A 102 -2.40 -38.69 6.64
N GLU A 103 -1.91 -39.90 6.87
CA GLU A 103 -0.52 -40.29 6.60
C GLU A 103 -0.18 -40.23 5.10
N GLN A 104 -1.08 -40.70 4.23
CA GLN A 104 -0.87 -40.64 2.77
C GLN A 104 -0.91 -39.20 2.26
N ARG A 105 -1.78 -38.36 2.84
CA ARG A 105 -1.86 -36.94 2.51
C ARG A 105 -0.59 -36.19 2.93
N LEU A 106 0.02 -36.56 4.05
CA LEU A 106 1.26 -35.95 4.53
C LEU A 106 2.44 -36.26 3.60
N GLN A 107 2.47 -37.44 2.98
CA GLN A 107 3.53 -37.83 2.04
C GLN A 107 3.44 -37.07 0.71
N GLU A 108 2.23 -36.75 0.26
CA GLU A 108 1.98 -36.03 -1.00
C GLU A 108 2.06 -34.50 -0.83
N PHE A 109 1.91 -34.01 0.40
CA PHE A 109 1.94 -32.59 0.73
C PHE A 109 3.19 -31.84 0.23
N PRO A 110 4.43 -32.37 0.35
CA PRO A 110 5.63 -31.68 -0.15
C PRO A 110 5.61 -31.47 -1.66
N TRP A 111 5.06 -32.41 -2.42
CA TRP A 111 4.95 -32.31 -3.88
C TRP A 111 3.95 -31.22 -4.27
N VAL A 112 2.75 -31.27 -3.67
CA VAL A 112 1.73 -30.23 -3.86
C VAL A 112 2.24 -28.84 -3.47
N LEU A 113 2.97 -28.74 -2.36
CA LEU A 113 3.56 -27.49 -1.90
C LEU A 113 4.63 -26.99 -2.88
N SER A 114 5.49 -27.87 -3.39
CA SER A 114 6.51 -27.53 -4.39
C SER A 114 5.88 -26.99 -5.68
N ASP A 115 4.80 -27.62 -6.15
CA ASP A 115 4.09 -27.19 -7.36
C ASP A 115 3.38 -25.83 -7.17
N LEU A 116 2.97 -25.51 -5.95
CA LEU A 116 2.38 -24.22 -5.58
C LEU A 116 3.41 -23.13 -5.26
N LEU A 117 4.63 -23.49 -4.86
CA LEU A 117 5.64 -22.54 -4.39
C LEU A 117 6.01 -21.51 -5.47
N PHE A 118 6.25 -21.99 -6.70
CA PHE A 118 6.60 -21.11 -7.82
C PHE A 118 5.48 -20.17 -8.25
N PRO A 119 4.24 -20.63 -8.51
CA PRO A 119 3.16 -19.72 -8.87
C PRO A 119 2.82 -18.75 -7.75
N PHE A 120 2.88 -19.16 -6.47
CA PHE A 120 2.67 -18.21 -5.36
C PHE A 120 3.77 -17.17 -5.23
N MET A 121 5.04 -17.54 -5.44
CA MET A 121 6.14 -16.57 -5.46
C MET A 121 5.93 -15.55 -6.60
N MET A 122 5.48 -16.00 -7.77
CA MET A 122 5.21 -15.11 -8.89
C MET A 122 4.03 -14.16 -8.58
N GLU A 123 2.92 -14.68 -8.07
CA GLU A 123 1.77 -13.87 -7.64
C GLU A 123 2.16 -12.86 -6.56
N TYR A 124 3.03 -13.24 -5.62
CA TYR A 124 3.55 -12.34 -4.60
C TYR A 124 4.33 -11.16 -5.20
N LEU A 125 5.23 -11.44 -6.16
CA LEU A 125 6.00 -10.39 -6.84
C LEU A 125 5.10 -9.48 -7.69
N LEU A 126 4.12 -10.04 -8.38
CA LEU A 126 3.16 -9.26 -9.18
C LEU A 126 2.25 -8.41 -8.29
N ALA A 127 1.78 -8.95 -7.16
CA ALA A 127 1.01 -8.18 -6.19
C ALA A 127 1.83 -7.04 -5.57
N PHE A 128 3.10 -7.31 -5.23
CA PHE A 128 4.03 -6.27 -4.79
C PHE A 128 4.17 -5.16 -5.84
N TYR A 129 4.40 -5.53 -7.10
CA TYR A 129 4.49 -4.57 -8.21
C TYR A 129 3.20 -3.73 -8.33
N VAL A 130 2.02 -4.36 -8.33
CA VAL A 130 0.75 -3.63 -8.43
C VAL A 130 0.58 -2.62 -7.29
N ILE A 131 0.84 -3.02 -6.04
CA ILE A 131 0.66 -2.13 -4.88
C ILE A 131 1.64 -0.96 -4.94
N TRP A 132 2.94 -1.23 -5.10
CA TRP A 132 3.96 -0.18 -4.96
C TRP A 132 4.18 0.62 -6.24
N GLU A 133 4.23 -0.01 -7.41
CA GLU A 133 4.53 0.66 -8.68
C GLU A 133 3.30 1.18 -9.41
N CYS A 134 2.12 0.62 -9.14
CA CYS A 134 0.89 0.99 -9.82
C CYS A 134 -0.15 1.67 -8.94
N VAL A 135 -0.21 1.42 -7.63
CA VAL A 135 -1.15 2.15 -6.75
C VAL A 135 -0.47 3.36 -6.14
N VAL A 136 0.65 3.14 -5.42
CA VAL A 136 1.37 4.23 -4.74
C VAL A 136 1.96 5.23 -5.75
N SER A 137 2.52 4.76 -6.87
CA SER A 137 3.12 5.64 -7.88
C SER A 137 2.10 6.43 -8.72
N ASN A 138 0.87 5.93 -8.86
CA ASN A 138 -0.13 6.57 -9.73
C ASN A 138 -0.99 7.58 -9.02
N LEU A 139 -1.06 7.53 -7.69
CA LEU A 139 -1.91 8.42 -6.95
C LEU A 139 -1.41 9.86 -7.18
N PRO A 140 -2.14 10.67 -7.97
CA PRO A 140 -1.71 12.01 -8.23
C PRO A 140 -1.83 12.76 -6.92
N ILE A 141 -0.69 13.24 -6.44
CA ILE A 141 -0.61 14.13 -5.27
C ILE A 141 -1.37 15.46 -5.53
N ASP A 142 -2.01 15.62 -6.69
CA ASP A 142 -2.63 16.86 -7.17
C ASP A 142 -4.17 16.86 -7.16
N ILE A 143 -4.85 15.79 -6.72
CA ILE A 143 -6.33 15.67 -6.86
C ILE A 143 -7.14 16.07 -5.60
N LEU A 144 -6.49 16.54 -4.53
CA LEU A 144 -7.21 17.03 -3.34
C LEU A 144 -6.51 18.24 -2.73
#